data_AF-A0A3Q9MVN9-F1
#
_entry.id   AF-A0A3Q9MVN9-F1
#
_cell.length_a   1.000
_cell.length_b   1.000
_cell.length_c   1.000
_cell.angle_alpha   90.00
_cell.angle_beta   90.00
_cell.angle_gamma   90.00
#
_symmetry.space_group_name_H-M   'P 1'
#
loop_
_entity.id
_entity.type
_entity.pdbx_description
1 polymer ?
#
loop_
_entity_poly.entity_id
_entity_poly.type
_entity_poly.pdbx_seq_one_letter_code
_entity_poly.pdbx_strand_id
1 'polypeptide(L)'
;MNVAAVQFIAAEASMDVAKPDTPASVYALTTENQQKPQRIFQGKLSEVNTSVVESDRQIAEMIRRGEIDGIVVMSADPVKANQAVFAAAVEMKTPIVGTGGTSMALVAAKGANVVATSGTTGTTSRTRAVSFVASLCKHWGIKYKPQLGSASPSQSGSGKSLLKRFNIRSIMIPALPGFIAMAIVLALSHIPGLEKLNDIFEILLKGLPVLVAVLAAKQISELDEVSIVAGVVAGVLSVEGGLIGGIIGGVMAGIFVRWLFELCLNWRFPMTTVNIVAGGISGLAAGLIMHYLLSPLALSAGNYIKLAIESTLAFSPILAGLLAGLVIWPAILGGVYHAVILPLVLLEMEKSGVSFLGAVDMVGLVMVTAGINLANVIAPREKSEAAVATPGLLINLGFGTFVESAYPFMFANKIVFGSAIFWAGMGGMMLGFFNVKGVAYVPAFASPFLSSNALQMAIVMIATMAMTCLTTIIANRFKPVVQSESTTTAVN
;
A
#
# COMPACT_ATOMS: atom_id res chain seq x y z
N MET A 1 -4.26 17.91 -23.53
CA MET A 1 -5.23 18.79 -22.86
C MET A 1 -4.42 19.74 -22.00
N ASN A 2 -4.52 21.04 -22.25
CA ASN A 2 -3.85 22.08 -21.47
C ASN A 2 -4.93 22.85 -20.70
N VAL A 3 -4.60 23.35 -19.50
CA VAL A 3 -5.50 24.19 -18.72
C VAL A 3 -5.14 25.64 -19.03
N ALA A 4 -6.02 26.36 -19.72
CA ALA A 4 -5.76 27.74 -20.14
C ALA A 4 -5.99 28.76 -19.02
N ALA A 5 -6.98 28.52 -18.15
CA ALA A 5 -7.32 29.39 -17.04
C ALA A 5 -7.89 28.60 -15.86
N VAL A 6 -7.72 29.14 -14.65
CA VAL A 6 -8.32 28.63 -13.41
C VAL A 6 -8.82 29.82 -12.61
N GLN A 7 -10.05 29.73 -12.10
CA GLN A 7 -10.59 30.65 -11.10
C GLN A 7 -11.24 29.79 -10.01
N PHE A 8 -10.60 29.69 -8.85
CA PHE A 8 -11.10 28.88 -7.74
C PHE A 8 -11.17 29.72 -6.46
N ILE A 9 -12.38 29.85 -5.92
CA ILE A 9 -12.63 30.49 -4.63
C ILE A 9 -12.63 29.41 -3.56
N ALA A 10 -11.67 29.50 -2.64
CA ALA A 10 -11.54 28.59 -1.51
C ALA A 10 -11.98 29.31 -0.23
N ALA A 11 -13.21 29.05 0.22
CA ALA A 11 -13.69 29.51 1.52
C ALA A 11 -13.14 28.60 2.64
N GLU A 12 -12.81 29.19 3.81
CA GLU A 12 -12.33 28.45 4.99
C GLU A 12 -13.46 27.75 5.77
N ALA A 13 -14.72 27.90 5.31
CA ALA A 13 -15.88 27.19 5.83
C ALA A 13 -16.67 26.53 4.69
N SER A 14 -17.55 25.57 5.03
CA SER A 14 -18.48 24.99 4.05
C SER A 14 -19.35 26.09 3.43
N MET A 15 -19.51 26.06 2.11
CA MET A 15 -20.36 27.01 1.38
C MET A 15 -21.84 26.94 1.80
N ASP A 16 -22.28 25.85 2.44
CA ASP A 16 -23.65 25.72 2.96
C ASP A 16 -23.92 26.65 4.17
N VAL A 17 -22.88 27.05 4.89
CA VAL A 17 -22.96 27.92 6.08
C VAL A 17 -22.10 29.17 5.97
N ALA A 18 -21.42 29.34 4.84
CA ALA A 18 -20.53 30.46 4.61
C ALA A 18 -21.30 31.79 4.60
N LYS A 19 -20.72 32.77 5.27
CA LYS A 19 -21.22 34.14 5.39
C LYS A 19 -20.35 35.10 4.59
N PRO A 20 -20.82 36.32 4.28
CA PRO A 20 -20.03 37.31 3.54
C PRO A 20 -18.66 37.63 4.17
N ASP A 21 -18.55 37.53 5.49
CA ASP A 21 -17.34 37.78 6.28
C ASP A 21 -16.44 36.55 6.45
N THR A 22 -16.83 35.39 5.91
CA THR A 22 -16.04 34.15 5.99
C THR A 22 -14.70 34.35 5.28
N PRO A 23 -13.56 34.02 5.91
CA PRO A 23 -12.26 34.08 5.24
C PRO A 23 -12.24 33.19 3.98
N ALA A 24 -11.68 33.72 2.91
CA ALA A 24 -11.59 33.05 1.63
C ALA A 24 -10.34 33.48 0.84
N SER A 25 -9.93 32.65 -0.11
CA SER A 25 -8.80 32.90 -1.01
C SER A 25 -9.18 32.63 -2.47
N VAL A 26 -8.57 33.36 -3.39
CA VAL A 26 -8.69 33.12 -4.84
C VAL A 26 -7.43 32.46 -5.34
N TYR A 27 -7.58 31.37 -6.08
CA TYR A 27 -6.51 30.68 -6.79
C TYR A 27 -6.72 30.80 -8.30
N ALA A 28 -5.65 31.19 -9.00
CA ALA A 28 -5.62 31.31 -10.46
C ALA A 28 -4.27 30.88 -11.04
N LEU A 29 -4.22 30.60 -12.34
CA LEU A 29 -2.95 30.45 -13.06
C LEU A 29 -2.35 31.83 -13.30
N THR A 30 -1.06 31.99 -13.06
CA THR A 30 -0.34 33.25 -13.29
C THR A 30 0.53 33.15 -14.53
N THR A 31 0.93 34.28 -15.09
CA THR A 31 1.89 34.36 -16.20
C THR A 31 3.23 33.72 -15.86
N GLU A 32 3.64 33.75 -14.59
CA GLU A 32 4.87 33.13 -14.09
C GLU A 32 4.76 31.61 -13.88
N ASN A 33 3.55 31.09 -13.62
CA ASN A 33 3.32 29.66 -13.41
C ASN A 33 2.00 29.19 -14.01
N GLN A 34 2.10 28.67 -15.24
CA GLN A 34 0.96 28.14 -15.99
C GLN A 34 0.61 26.68 -15.63
N GLN A 35 1.38 26.02 -14.76
CA GLN A 35 1.17 24.61 -14.42
C GLN A 35 0.49 24.38 -13.07
N LYS A 36 0.61 25.32 -12.13
CA LYS A 36 0.03 25.21 -10.78
C LYS A 36 -0.69 26.49 -10.38
N PRO A 37 -1.98 26.41 -9.98
CA PRO A 37 -2.70 27.57 -9.46
C PRO A 37 -2.00 28.15 -8.24
N GLN A 38 -1.84 29.47 -8.21
CA GLN A 38 -1.31 30.22 -7.08
C GLN A 38 -2.39 31.06 -6.43
N ARG A 39 -2.24 31.33 -5.14
CA ARG A 39 -3.14 32.22 -4.41
C ARG A 39 -2.85 33.67 -4.84
N ILE A 40 -3.82 34.29 -5.52
CA ILE A 40 -3.69 35.66 -6.04
C ILE A 40 -4.35 36.71 -5.14
N PHE A 41 -5.27 36.30 -4.26
CA PHE A 41 -5.96 37.19 -3.34
C PHE A 41 -6.43 36.41 -2.10
N GLN A 42 -6.47 37.09 -0.94
CA GLN A 42 -7.01 36.56 0.31
C GLN A 42 -7.78 37.68 1.02
N GLY A 43 -8.96 37.38 1.53
CA GLY A 43 -9.82 38.35 2.21
C GLY A 43 -11.11 37.71 2.70
N LYS A 44 -12.15 38.52 2.92
CA LYS A 44 -13.50 38.02 3.20
C LYS A 44 -14.15 37.49 1.93
N LEU A 45 -15.12 36.59 2.05
CA LEU A 45 -15.82 36.01 0.92
C LEU A 45 -16.49 37.07 0.03
N SER A 46 -17.03 38.15 0.60
CA SER A 46 -17.57 39.29 -0.17
C SER A 46 -16.50 40.03 -0.98
N GLU A 47 -15.32 40.22 -0.40
CA GLU A 47 -14.17 40.88 -1.04
C GLU A 47 -13.61 39.99 -2.15
N VAL A 48 -13.48 38.69 -1.89
CA VAL A 48 -13.08 37.65 -2.85
C VAL A 48 -14.05 37.57 -4.03
N ASN A 49 -15.37 37.59 -3.79
CA ASN A 49 -16.36 37.59 -4.85
C ASN A 49 -16.26 38.84 -5.74
N THR A 50 -15.81 39.96 -5.20
CA THR A 50 -15.60 41.20 -5.95
C THR A 50 -14.29 41.16 -6.73
N SER A 51 -13.22 40.59 -6.16
CA SER A 51 -11.90 40.54 -6.79
C SER A 51 -11.84 39.63 -8.02
N VAL A 52 -12.72 38.65 -8.13
CA VAL A 52 -12.76 37.73 -9.28
C VAL A 52 -13.48 38.29 -10.52
N VAL A 53 -14.18 39.42 -10.42
CA VAL A 53 -14.97 39.97 -11.55
C VAL A 53 -14.10 40.25 -12.78
N GLU A 54 -12.89 40.76 -12.57
CA GLU A 54 -11.96 41.03 -13.67
C GLU A 54 -11.45 39.73 -14.30
N SER A 55 -11.11 38.72 -13.48
CA SER A 55 -10.73 37.39 -13.98
C SER A 55 -11.87 36.71 -14.74
N ASP A 56 -13.12 36.86 -14.28
CA ASP A 56 -14.31 36.33 -14.96
C ASP A 56 -14.46 36.94 -16.36
N ARG A 57 -14.26 38.26 -16.50
CA ARG A 57 -14.25 38.93 -17.81
C ARG A 57 -13.14 38.46 -18.73
N GLN A 58 -11.92 38.33 -18.20
CA GLN A 58 -10.77 37.86 -19.00
C GLN A 58 -11.00 36.43 -19.52
N ILE A 59 -11.49 35.51 -18.69
CA ILE A 59 -11.79 34.14 -19.11
C ILE A 59 -12.95 34.14 -20.14
N ALA A 60 -13.95 35.00 -19.97
CA ALA A 60 -15.04 35.16 -20.93
C ALA A 60 -14.54 35.61 -22.32
N GLU A 61 -13.57 36.53 -22.37
CA GLU A 61 -12.94 36.95 -23.62
C GLU A 61 -12.14 35.82 -24.26
N MET A 62 -11.40 35.03 -23.48
CA MET A 62 -10.70 33.84 -23.98
C MET A 62 -11.67 32.83 -24.63
N ILE A 63 -12.86 32.63 -24.03
CA ILE A 63 -13.92 31.80 -24.61
C ILE A 63 -14.39 32.37 -25.95
N ARG A 64 -14.68 33.68 -26.03
CA ARG A 64 -15.11 34.34 -27.27
C ARG A 64 -14.06 34.30 -28.38
N ARG A 65 -12.77 34.34 -28.02
CA ARG A 65 -11.65 34.18 -28.96
C ARG A 65 -11.41 32.73 -29.40
N GLY A 66 -12.13 31.76 -28.82
CA GLY A 66 -11.96 30.34 -29.13
C GLY A 66 -10.69 29.73 -28.52
N GLU A 67 -10.11 30.34 -27.49
CA GLU A 67 -8.92 29.84 -26.80
C GLU A 67 -9.29 28.75 -25.74
N ILE A 68 -10.57 28.62 -25.41
CA ILE A 68 -11.10 27.66 -24.44
C ILE A 68 -12.16 26.78 -25.11
N ASP A 69 -11.79 25.52 -25.37
CA ASP A 69 -12.65 24.54 -26.03
C ASP A 69 -13.70 23.90 -25.12
N GLY A 70 -13.53 23.99 -23.80
CA GLY A 70 -14.39 23.32 -22.82
C GLY A 70 -14.18 23.83 -21.40
N ILE A 71 -15.21 23.72 -20.57
CA ILE A 71 -15.23 24.30 -19.22
C ILE A 71 -15.52 23.19 -18.20
N VAL A 72 -14.70 23.14 -17.15
CA VAL A 72 -14.93 22.26 -15.99
C VAL A 72 -15.36 23.12 -14.80
N VAL A 73 -16.53 22.81 -14.23
CA VAL A 73 -17.16 23.60 -13.18
C VAL A 73 -17.25 22.82 -11.87
N MET A 74 -16.91 23.47 -10.77
CA MET A 74 -17.06 22.92 -9.42
C MET A 74 -17.86 23.89 -8.55
N SER A 75 -19.19 23.72 -8.52
CA SER A 75 -20.09 24.56 -7.72
C SER A 75 -19.93 26.07 -7.96
N ALA A 76 -19.92 26.49 -9.23
CA ALA A 76 -19.77 27.90 -9.60
C ALA A 76 -21.02 28.75 -9.30
N ASP A 77 -20.86 30.06 -9.30
CA ASP A 77 -21.97 31.03 -9.21
C ASP A 77 -22.22 31.67 -10.58
N PRO A 78 -23.14 31.12 -11.41
CA PRO A 78 -23.42 31.63 -12.75
C PRO A 78 -24.20 32.94 -12.79
N VAL A 79 -24.55 33.49 -11.62
CA VAL A 79 -25.30 34.74 -11.49
C VAL A 79 -24.40 35.88 -11.08
N LYS A 80 -23.35 35.62 -10.28
CA LYS A 80 -22.41 36.66 -9.81
C LYS A 80 -20.98 36.37 -10.26
N ALA A 81 -20.22 35.61 -9.46
CA ALA A 81 -18.77 35.48 -9.59
C ALA A 81 -18.28 34.88 -10.91
N ASN A 82 -19.15 34.18 -11.63
CA ASN A 82 -18.84 33.54 -12.92
C ASN A 82 -19.80 33.98 -14.05
N GLN A 83 -20.48 35.13 -13.89
CA GLN A 83 -21.54 35.55 -14.80
C GLN A 83 -21.05 35.73 -16.25
N ALA A 84 -19.90 36.38 -16.46
CA ALA A 84 -19.38 36.68 -17.78
C ALA A 84 -18.91 35.41 -18.50
N VAL A 85 -18.23 34.50 -17.80
CA VAL A 85 -17.80 33.20 -18.32
C VAL A 85 -18.99 32.41 -18.87
N PHE A 86 -20.08 32.29 -18.11
CA PHE A 86 -21.24 31.53 -18.57
C PHE A 86 -22.01 32.24 -19.68
N ALA A 87 -22.05 33.58 -19.70
CA ALA A 87 -22.63 34.31 -20.83
C ALA A 87 -21.85 34.03 -22.13
N ALA A 88 -20.51 34.10 -22.08
CA ALA A 88 -19.66 33.77 -23.21
C ALA A 88 -19.78 32.28 -23.62
N ALA A 89 -19.89 31.36 -22.65
CA ALA A 89 -20.06 29.94 -22.94
C ALA A 89 -21.40 29.62 -23.63
N VAL A 90 -22.48 30.34 -23.29
CA VAL A 90 -23.78 30.24 -23.98
C VAL A 90 -23.67 30.76 -25.41
N GLU A 91 -23.07 31.95 -25.58
CA GLU A 91 -22.84 32.59 -26.88
C GLU A 91 -22.04 31.67 -27.83
N MET A 92 -20.95 31.11 -27.34
CA MET A 92 -20.02 30.27 -28.10
C MET A 92 -20.40 28.78 -28.11
N LYS A 93 -21.46 28.40 -27.41
CA LYS A 93 -21.90 27.00 -27.20
C LYS A 93 -20.79 26.08 -26.66
N THR A 94 -19.87 26.62 -25.87
CA THR A 94 -18.74 25.89 -25.30
C THR A 94 -19.24 24.75 -24.40
N PRO A 95 -18.76 23.51 -24.57
CA PRO A 95 -19.19 22.38 -23.76
C PRO A 95 -18.77 22.53 -22.29
N ILE A 96 -19.73 22.34 -21.40
CA ILE A 96 -19.54 22.47 -19.95
C ILE A 96 -19.77 21.11 -19.28
N VAL A 97 -18.85 20.75 -18.38
CA VAL A 97 -18.97 19.61 -17.48
C VAL A 97 -18.75 20.07 -16.05
N GLY A 98 -19.39 19.44 -15.05
CA GLY A 98 -19.15 19.88 -13.69
C GLY A 98 -19.96 19.22 -12.58
N THR A 99 -19.80 19.77 -11.37
CA THR A 99 -20.56 19.41 -10.16
C THR A 99 -21.31 20.60 -9.56
N GLY A 100 -22.24 20.30 -8.66
CA GLY A 100 -23.05 21.27 -7.91
C GLY A 100 -24.45 21.32 -8.49
N GLY A 101 -25.39 20.58 -7.89
CA GLY A 101 -26.73 20.37 -8.46
C GLY A 101 -27.44 21.68 -8.83
N THR A 102 -27.50 22.62 -7.88
CA THR A 102 -28.09 23.95 -8.09
C THR A 102 -27.32 24.78 -9.11
N SER A 103 -25.99 24.80 -9.02
CA SER A 103 -25.11 25.54 -9.94
C SER A 103 -25.29 25.08 -11.38
N MET A 104 -25.19 23.77 -11.62
CA MET A 104 -25.34 23.19 -12.95
C MET A 104 -26.76 23.34 -13.51
N ALA A 105 -27.79 23.30 -12.66
CA ALA A 105 -29.17 23.57 -13.08
C ALA A 105 -29.35 25.03 -13.54
N LEU A 106 -28.77 25.99 -12.82
CA LEU A 106 -28.78 27.41 -13.22
C LEU A 106 -28.01 27.66 -14.53
N VAL A 107 -26.86 27.00 -14.70
CA VAL A 107 -26.08 27.05 -15.95
C VAL A 107 -26.88 26.50 -17.12
N ALA A 108 -27.53 25.34 -16.96
CA ALA A 108 -28.39 24.75 -17.98
C ALA A 108 -29.61 25.63 -18.29
N ALA A 109 -30.26 26.21 -17.27
CA ALA A 109 -31.42 27.10 -17.43
C ALA A 109 -31.08 28.39 -18.21
N LYS A 110 -29.83 28.84 -18.16
CA LYS A 110 -29.31 29.95 -18.98
C LYS A 110 -29.05 29.59 -20.45
N GLY A 111 -29.28 28.33 -20.85
CA GLY A 111 -29.09 27.86 -22.22
C GLY A 111 -27.68 27.38 -22.55
N ALA A 112 -26.85 27.12 -21.54
CA ALA A 112 -25.47 26.69 -21.76
C ALA A 112 -25.40 25.22 -22.19
N ASN A 113 -24.38 24.86 -22.98
CA ASN A 113 -24.18 23.50 -23.48
C ASN A 113 -23.59 22.58 -22.40
N VAL A 114 -24.44 22.12 -21.47
CA VAL A 114 -24.03 21.19 -20.41
C VAL A 114 -23.96 19.77 -20.95
N VAL A 115 -22.75 19.25 -21.10
CA VAL A 115 -22.47 17.93 -21.68
C VAL A 115 -22.54 16.82 -20.64
N ALA A 116 -22.14 17.10 -19.41
CA ALA A 116 -22.21 16.13 -18.31
C ALA A 116 -22.27 16.81 -16.94
N THR A 117 -23.06 16.23 -16.05
CA THR A 117 -23.11 16.60 -14.64
C THR A 117 -22.72 15.40 -13.79
N SER A 118 -21.89 15.62 -12.78
CA SER A 118 -21.56 14.60 -11.78
C SER A 118 -22.16 14.95 -10.44
N GLY A 119 -22.78 13.97 -9.80
CA GLY A 119 -23.11 14.02 -8.37
C GLY A 119 -21.84 14.07 -7.52
N THR A 120 -22.02 14.45 -6.25
CA THR A 120 -20.95 14.45 -5.24
C THR A 120 -20.92 13.13 -4.45
N THR A 121 -22.08 12.54 -4.20
CA THR A 121 -22.23 11.29 -3.44
C THR A 121 -21.48 10.13 -4.10
N GLY A 122 -20.59 9.49 -3.33
CA GLY A 122 -19.85 8.31 -3.76
C GLY A 122 -18.81 8.57 -4.86
N THR A 123 -18.42 9.83 -5.13
CA THR A 123 -17.41 10.17 -6.14
C THR A 123 -16.17 10.82 -5.52
N THR A 124 -15.01 10.62 -6.13
CA THR A 124 -13.75 11.27 -5.69
C THR A 124 -13.32 12.32 -6.70
N SER A 125 -12.38 13.19 -6.33
CA SER A 125 -11.82 14.18 -7.27
C SER A 125 -11.24 13.52 -8.52
N ARG A 126 -10.63 12.34 -8.35
CA ARG A 126 -10.06 11.55 -9.43
C ARG A 126 -11.12 10.97 -10.37
N THR A 127 -12.13 10.29 -9.82
CA THR A 127 -13.19 9.69 -10.65
C THR A 127 -13.99 10.77 -11.38
N ARG A 128 -14.22 11.93 -10.74
CA ARG A 128 -14.85 13.11 -11.38
C ARG A 128 -14.00 13.67 -12.52
N ALA A 129 -12.70 13.86 -12.32
CA ALA A 129 -11.80 14.34 -13.36
C ALA A 129 -11.82 13.40 -14.59
N VAL A 130 -11.73 12.08 -14.37
CA VAL A 130 -11.83 11.08 -15.44
C VAL A 130 -13.16 11.20 -16.19
N SER A 131 -14.28 11.36 -15.48
CA SER A 131 -15.59 11.54 -16.10
C SER A 131 -15.71 12.79 -16.95
N PHE A 132 -15.21 13.92 -16.45
CA PHE A 132 -15.29 15.20 -17.11
C PHE A 132 -14.51 15.17 -18.42
N VAL A 133 -13.28 14.67 -18.36
CA VAL A 133 -12.44 14.50 -19.57
C VAL A 133 -13.07 13.49 -20.52
N ALA A 134 -13.60 12.35 -20.05
CA ALA A 134 -14.29 11.39 -20.90
C ALA A 134 -15.49 12.00 -21.63
N SER A 135 -16.28 12.83 -20.93
CA SER A 135 -17.46 13.48 -21.49
C SER A 135 -17.10 14.53 -22.53
N LEU A 136 -16.09 15.36 -22.26
CA LEU A 136 -15.57 16.35 -23.20
C LEU A 136 -14.95 15.68 -24.44
N CYS A 137 -14.09 14.67 -24.26
CA CYS A 137 -13.54 13.92 -25.38
C CYS A 137 -14.63 13.29 -26.23
N LYS A 138 -15.69 12.74 -25.62
CA LYS A 138 -16.82 12.19 -26.35
C LYS A 138 -17.59 13.26 -27.14
N HIS A 139 -17.75 14.46 -26.60
CA HIS A 139 -18.33 15.60 -27.31
C HIS A 139 -17.50 15.98 -28.55
N TRP A 140 -16.18 15.98 -28.42
CA TRP A 140 -15.25 16.27 -29.52
C TRP A 140 -14.97 15.09 -30.46
N GLY A 141 -15.58 13.92 -30.24
CA GLY A 141 -15.29 12.71 -31.03
C GLY A 141 -13.88 12.15 -30.83
N ILE A 142 -13.18 12.54 -29.76
CA ILE A 142 -11.83 12.11 -29.43
C ILE A 142 -11.89 10.81 -28.63
N LYS A 143 -11.10 9.80 -29.06
CA LYS A 143 -10.94 8.57 -28.28
C LYS A 143 -10.20 8.88 -26.98
N TYR A 144 -10.85 8.59 -25.85
CA TYR A 144 -10.26 8.75 -24.53
C TYR A 144 -10.03 7.39 -23.87
N LYS A 145 -8.85 7.21 -23.28
CA LYS A 145 -8.52 6.06 -22.44
C LYS A 145 -8.00 6.59 -21.10
N PRO A 146 -8.71 6.39 -19.99
CA PRO A 146 -8.30 6.93 -18.71
C PRO A 146 -7.02 6.25 -18.22
N GLN A 147 -6.08 7.05 -17.71
CA GLN A 147 -4.98 6.54 -16.90
C GLN A 147 -5.47 6.40 -15.46
N LEU A 148 -5.82 5.15 -15.11
CA LEU A 148 -6.31 4.78 -13.79
C LEU A 148 -5.16 4.56 -12.77
N GLY A 149 -3.89 4.74 -13.16
CA GLY A 149 -2.68 4.58 -12.30
C GLY A 149 -2.12 5.90 -11.73
N SER A 150 -1.31 5.81 -10.67
CA SER A 150 -0.59 6.97 -10.13
C SER A 150 0.48 7.44 -11.11
N ALA A 151 0.48 8.73 -11.44
CA ALA A 151 1.56 9.37 -12.17
C ALA A 151 2.74 9.65 -11.22
N SER A 152 3.44 8.62 -10.75
CA SER A 152 4.78 8.81 -10.18
C SER A 152 5.78 9.00 -11.33
N PRO A 153 6.62 10.06 -11.31
CA PRO A 153 7.58 10.35 -12.38
C PRO A 153 8.61 9.23 -12.64
N SER A 154 8.73 8.27 -11.74
CA SER A 154 9.69 7.15 -11.79
C SER A 154 9.09 5.81 -12.21
N GLN A 155 7.80 5.73 -12.57
CA GLN A 155 7.21 4.51 -13.15
C GLN A 155 6.53 4.82 -14.48
N SER A 156 7.36 4.96 -15.52
CA SER A 156 6.91 4.85 -16.90
C SER A 156 6.26 3.47 -17.13
N GLY A 157 4.97 3.47 -17.47
CA GLY A 157 4.31 2.28 -18.01
C GLY A 157 2.83 2.12 -17.73
N SER A 158 1.98 3.04 -18.20
CA SER A 158 0.52 2.87 -18.29
C SER A 158 0.08 1.85 -19.37
N GLY A 159 0.83 0.76 -19.54
CA GLY A 159 0.62 -0.29 -20.54
C GLY A 159 0.97 -1.71 -20.06
N LYS A 160 1.28 -1.90 -18.78
CA LYS A 160 1.57 -3.25 -18.24
C LYS A 160 0.30 -4.13 -18.29
N SER A 161 0.40 -5.29 -18.95
CA SER A 161 -0.59 -6.38 -18.94
C SER A 161 -1.09 -6.67 -17.52
N LEU A 162 -2.34 -7.10 -17.35
CA LEU A 162 -2.93 -7.48 -16.05
C LEU A 162 -2.01 -8.45 -15.28
N LEU A 163 -1.33 -9.35 -15.98
CA LEU A 163 -0.36 -10.30 -15.42
C LEU A 163 0.90 -9.62 -14.84
N LYS A 164 1.33 -8.50 -15.42
CA LYS A 164 2.48 -7.71 -14.90
C LYS A 164 2.10 -6.81 -13.72
N ARG A 165 0.81 -6.70 -13.39
CA ARG A 165 0.29 -5.91 -12.27
C ARG A 165 0.12 -6.74 -11.01
N PHE A 166 -0.15 -8.04 -11.16
CA PHE A 166 -0.16 -8.97 -10.03
C PHE A 166 1.26 -9.17 -9.50
N ASN A 167 1.45 -8.88 -8.22
CA ASN A 167 2.68 -9.14 -7.50
C ASN A 167 2.32 -9.45 -6.04
N ILE A 168 2.49 -10.71 -5.64
CA ILE A 168 2.19 -11.17 -4.29
C ILE A 168 2.92 -10.36 -3.21
N ARG A 169 4.17 -9.94 -3.49
CA ARG A 169 4.98 -9.12 -2.57
C ARG A 169 4.30 -7.78 -2.28
N SER A 170 3.70 -7.16 -3.29
CA SER A 170 3.03 -5.86 -3.19
C SER A 170 1.67 -5.94 -2.49
N ILE A 171 1.12 -7.15 -2.31
CA ILE A 171 -0.08 -7.40 -1.50
C ILE A 171 0.33 -7.71 -0.05
N MET A 172 1.34 -8.58 0.13
CA MET A 172 1.69 -9.12 1.46
C MET A 172 2.48 -8.14 2.32
N ILE A 173 3.38 -7.33 1.76
CA ILE A 173 4.15 -6.36 2.56
C ILE A 173 3.23 -5.30 3.19
N PRO A 174 2.31 -4.64 2.45
CA PRO A 174 1.37 -3.72 3.07
C PRO A 174 0.41 -4.38 4.07
N ALA A 175 0.25 -5.70 4.02
CA ALA A 175 -0.57 -6.45 4.96
C ALA A 175 0.13 -6.71 6.32
N LEU A 176 1.46 -6.62 6.38
CA LEU A 176 2.26 -6.93 7.57
C LEU A 176 1.78 -6.22 8.84
N PRO A 177 1.46 -4.91 8.85
CA PRO A 177 0.95 -4.26 10.06
C PRO A 177 -0.31 -4.92 10.63
N GLY A 178 -1.19 -5.46 9.78
CA GLY A 178 -2.37 -6.20 10.21
C GLY A 178 -2.01 -7.54 10.86
N PHE A 179 -1.06 -8.27 10.29
CA PHE A 179 -0.55 -9.51 10.87
C PHE A 179 0.16 -9.28 12.20
N ILE A 180 0.96 -8.21 12.31
CA ILE A 180 1.65 -7.83 13.55
C ILE A 180 0.63 -7.50 14.64
N ALA A 181 -0.41 -6.73 14.31
CA ALA A 181 -1.48 -6.42 15.27
C ALA A 181 -2.15 -7.70 15.80
N MET A 182 -2.45 -8.65 14.91
CA MET A 182 -3.00 -9.96 15.30
C MET A 182 -2.02 -10.74 16.18
N ALA A 183 -0.74 -10.77 15.84
CA ALA A 183 0.29 -11.44 16.63
C ALA A 183 0.47 -10.83 18.02
N ILE A 184 0.35 -9.51 18.17
CA ILE A 184 0.36 -8.82 19.47
C ILE A 184 -0.89 -9.20 20.30
N VAL A 185 -2.06 -9.27 19.68
CA VAL A 185 -3.29 -9.68 20.39
C VAL A 185 -3.16 -11.12 20.90
N LEU A 186 -2.66 -12.03 20.06
CA LEU A 186 -2.32 -13.40 20.48
C LEU A 186 -1.25 -13.40 21.58
N ALA A 187 -0.26 -12.50 21.49
CA ALA A 187 0.76 -12.37 22.51
C ALA A 187 0.20 -12.07 23.88
N LEU A 188 -0.68 -11.07 23.93
CA LEU A 188 -1.30 -10.59 25.14
C LEU A 188 -2.33 -11.59 25.68
N SER A 189 -2.97 -12.40 24.83
CA SER A 189 -3.93 -13.41 25.31
C SER A 189 -3.30 -14.53 26.13
N HIS A 190 -1.99 -14.74 26.03
CA HIS A 190 -1.26 -15.70 26.87
C HIS A 190 -0.87 -15.14 28.25
N ILE A 191 -1.10 -13.86 28.53
CA ILE A 191 -0.87 -13.27 29.85
C ILE A 191 -2.06 -13.60 30.76
N PRO A 192 -1.83 -14.17 31.97
CA PRO A 192 -2.90 -14.44 32.93
C PRO A 192 -3.75 -13.19 33.18
N GLY A 193 -5.07 -13.31 33.02
CA GLY A 193 -6.01 -12.18 33.15
C GLY A 193 -6.32 -11.40 31.86
N LEU A 194 -5.63 -11.71 30.74
CA LEU A 194 -5.93 -11.15 29.41
C LEU A 194 -6.43 -12.21 28.40
N GLU A 195 -6.79 -13.40 28.88
CA GLU A 195 -7.21 -14.56 28.05
C GLU A 195 -8.34 -14.24 27.06
N LYS A 196 -9.25 -13.31 27.41
CA LYS A 196 -10.34 -12.85 26.52
C LYS A 196 -9.86 -12.23 25.21
N LEU A 197 -8.59 -11.83 25.12
CA LEU A 197 -7.99 -11.37 23.86
C LEU A 197 -7.91 -12.49 22.82
N ASN A 198 -8.00 -13.76 23.21
CA ASN A 198 -8.08 -14.87 22.26
C ASN A 198 -9.33 -14.76 21.36
N ASP A 199 -10.47 -14.32 21.90
CA ASP A 199 -11.69 -14.11 21.11
C ASP A 199 -11.48 -13.00 20.06
N ILE A 200 -10.73 -11.96 20.42
CA ILE A 200 -10.35 -10.87 19.52
C ILE A 200 -9.38 -11.38 18.44
N PHE A 201 -8.42 -12.23 18.80
CA PHE A 201 -7.53 -12.88 17.84
C PHE A 201 -8.32 -13.70 16.80
N GLU A 202 -9.29 -14.51 17.22
CA GLU A 202 -10.14 -15.29 16.31
C GLU A 202 -10.95 -14.40 15.35
N ILE A 203 -11.42 -13.25 15.82
CA ILE A 203 -12.08 -12.25 14.96
C ILE A 203 -11.10 -11.67 13.94
N LEU A 204 -9.90 -11.29 14.38
CA LEU A 204 -8.86 -10.74 13.51
C LEU A 204 -8.40 -11.75 12.46
N LEU A 205 -8.29 -13.03 12.83
CA LEU A 205 -7.93 -14.12 11.93
C LEU A 205 -8.95 -14.24 10.79
N LYS A 206 -10.25 -14.19 11.09
CA LYS A 206 -11.32 -14.15 10.08
C LYS A 206 -11.30 -12.87 9.22
N GLY A 207 -10.68 -11.79 9.72
CA GLY A 207 -10.51 -10.53 9.00
C GLY A 207 -9.34 -10.51 8.01
N LEU A 208 -8.38 -11.44 8.12
CA LEU A 208 -7.18 -11.47 7.28
C LEU A 208 -7.50 -11.59 5.77
N PRO A 209 -8.40 -12.49 5.32
CA PRO A 209 -8.76 -12.58 3.91
C PRO A 209 -9.33 -11.26 3.37
N VAL A 210 -10.06 -10.51 4.20
CA VAL A 210 -10.65 -9.22 3.84
C VAL A 210 -9.55 -8.18 3.62
N LEU A 211 -8.61 -8.09 4.55
CA LEU A 211 -7.49 -7.15 4.47
C LEU A 211 -6.65 -7.40 3.20
N VAL A 212 -6.34 -8.67 2.91
CA VAL A 212 -5.55 -9.05 1.74
C VAL A 212 -6.32 -8.83 0.44
N ALA A 213 -7.65 -9.07 0.43
CA ALA A 213 -8.51 -8.79 -0.71
C ALA A 213 -8.56 -7.30 -1.08
N VAL A 214 -8.62 -6.41 -0.08
CA VAL A 214 -8.57 -4.96 -0.28
C VAL A 214 -7.27 -4.53 -0.94
N LEU A 215 -6.13 -5.02 -0.44
CA LEU A 215 -4.81 -4.69 -0.97
C LEU A 215 -4.64 -5.22 -2.41
N ALA A 216 -5.10 -6.45 -2.65
CA ALA A 216 -5.09 -7.06 -3.98
C ALA A 216 -5.96 -6.28 -4.98
N ALA A 217 -7.19 -5.92 -4.59
CA ALA A 217 -8.10 -5.15 -5.44
C ALA A 217 -7.51 -3.78 -5.79
N LYS A 218 -6.97 -3.07 -4.79
CA LYS A 218 -6.32 -1.76 -4.96
C LYS A 218 -5.15 -1.84 -5.93
N GLN A 219 -4.28 -2.84 -5.79
CA GLN A 219 -3.12 -3.02 -6.66
C GLN A 219 -3.50 -3.26 -8.12
N ILE A 220 -4.54 -4.04 -8.39
CA ILE A 220 -4.90 -4.43 -9.76
C ILE A 220 -5.67 -3.33 -10.50
N SER A 221 -6.60 -2.70 -9.80
CA SER A 221 -7.51 -1.69 -10.35
C SER A 221 -6.92 -0.28 -10.45
N GLU A 222 -5.98 0.05 -9.56
CA GLU A 222 -5.40 1.38 -9.36
C GLU A 222 -6.42 2.49 -9.01
N LEU A 223 -7.66 2.12 -8.69
CA LEU A 223 -8.75 3.02 -8.27
C LEU A 223 -8.93 2.99 -6.75
N ASP A 224 -8.13 3.78 -6.04
CA ASP A 224 -7.97 3.70 -4.58
C ASP A 224 -9.28 3.49 -3.79
N GLU A 225 -10.24 4.43 -3.83
CA GLU A 225 -11.42 4.35 -2.97
C GLU A 225 -12.45 3.30 -3.44
N VAL A 226 -12.69 3.23 -4.76
CA VAL A 226 -13.66 2.29 -5.35
C VAL A 226 -13.24 0.84 -5.10
N SER A 227 -11.95 0.58 -5.16
CA SER A 227 -11.39 -0.76 -5.03
C SER A 227 -11.26 -1.22 -3.59
N ILE A 228 -11.16 -0.29 -2.63
CA ILE A 228 -11.31 -0.63 -1.22
C ILE A 228 -12.69 -1.23 -0.99
N VAL A 229 -13.76 -0.58 -1.47
CA VAL A 229 -15.13 -1.09 -1.32
C VAL A 229 -15.28 -2.46 -1.99
N ALA A 230 -14.83 -2.59 -3.24
CA ALA A 230 -14.89 -3.86 -3.96
C ALA A 230 -14.12 -4.98 -3.24
N GLY A 231 -12.91 -4.67 -2.75
CA GLY A 231 -12.07 -5.60 -2.03
C GLY A 231 -12.64 -6.01 -0.68
N VAL A 232 -13.30 -5.11 0.06
CA VAL A 232 -14.00 -5.45 1.31
C VAL A 232 -15.14 -6.42 1.02
N VAL A 233 -16.02 -6.10 0.06
CA VAL A 233 -17.18 -6.95 -0.27
C VAL A 233 -16.72 -8.32 -0.77
N ALA A 234 -15.76 -8.36 -1.68
CA ALA A 234 -15.21 -9.63 -2.17
C ALA A 234 -14.52 -10.42 -1.05
N GLY A 235 -13.74 -9.73 -0.21
CA GLY A 235 -13.00 -10.32 0.89
C GLY A 235 -13.91 -10.97 1.93
N VAL A 236 -14.99 -10.30 2.33
CA VAL A 236 -15.99 -10.85 3.28
C VAL A 236 -16.59 -12.15 2.75
N LEU A 237 -16.90 -12.20 1.45
CA LEU A 237 -17.45 -13.40 0.81
C LEU A 237 -16.38 -14.48 0.53
N SER A 238 -15.09 -14.13 0.66
CA SER A 238 -13.96 -15.03 0.44
C SER A 238 -13.33 -15.57 1.72
N VAL A 239 -13.87 -15.25 2.90
CA VAL A 239 -13.31 -15.65 4.21
C VAL A 239 -13.13 -17.16 4.32
N GLU A 240 -14.07 -17.95 3.82
CA GLU A 240 -13.97 -19.42 3.83
C GLU A 240 -12.83 -19.98 2.96
N GLY A 241 -12.37 -19.21 1.97
CA GLY A 241 -11.21 -19.56 1.14
C GLY A 241 -9.86 -19.24 1.81
N GLY A 242 -9.86 -18.69 3.03
CA GLY A 242 -8.67 -18.27 3.75
C GLY A 242 -7.88 -17.16 3.04
N LEU A 243 -6.60 -17.01 3.37
CA LEU A 243 -5.72 -15.99 2.83
C LEU A 243 -5.62 -16.06 1.29
N ILE A 244 -5.51 -17.28 0.74
CA ILE A 244 -5.50 -17.50 -0.72
C ILE A 244 -6.82 -17.05 -1.35
N GLY A 245 -7.95 -17.38 -0.72
CA GLY A 245 -9.27 -16.93 -1.17
C GLY A 245 -9.38 -15.41 -1.18
N GLY A 246 -8.90 -14.74 -0.14
CA GLY A 246 -8.80 -13.28 -0.07
C GLY A 246 -7.99 -12.69 -1.23
N ILE A 247 -6.81 -13.25 -1.54
CA ILE A 247 -5.98 -12.80 -2.67
C ILE A 247 -6.73 -12.95 -3.99
N ILE A 248 -7.25 -14.15 -4.28
CA ILE A 248 -7.93 -14.43 -5.55
C ILE A 248 -9.18 -13.56 -5.70
N GLY A 249 -10.00 -13.47 -4.66
CA GLY A 249 -11.20 -12.64 -4.61
C GLY A 249 -10.88 -11.16 -4.84
N GLY A 250 -9.85 -10.64 -4.16
CA GLY A 250 -9.40 -9.26 -4.35
C GLY A 250 -8.84 -8.98 -5.74
N VAL A 251 -8.06 -9.90 -6.32
CA VAL A 251 -7.56 -9.78 -7.70
C VAL A 251 -8.72 -9.74 -8.69
N MET A 252 -9.68 -10.67 -8.58
CA MET A 252 -10.87 -10.68 -9.43
C MET A 252 -11.69 -9.39 -9.28
N ALA A 253 -11.90 -8.94 -8.04
CA ALA A 253 -12.59 -7.68 -7.75
C ALA A 253 -11.87 -6.51 -8.43
N GLY A 254 -10.54 -6.43 -8.34
CA GLY A 254 -9.76 -5.38 -9.01
C GLY A 254 -9.85 -5.42 -10.55
N ILE A 255 -9.91 -6.62 -11.15
CA ILE A 255 -10.13 -6.79 -12.60
C ILE A 255 -11.53 -6.29 -12.99
N PHE A 256 -12.56 -6.71 -12.26
CA PHE A 256 -13.94 -6.31 -12.51
C PHE A 256 -14.15 -4.81 -12.28
N VAL A 257 -13.56 -4.22 -11.23
CA VAL A 257 -13.61 -2.77 -10.98
C VAL A 257 -13.16 -2.03 -12.23
N ARG A 258 -11.99 -2.39 -12.76
CA ARG A 258 -11.44 -1.72 -13.93
C ARG A 258 -12.32 -1.91 -15.17
N TRP A 259 -12.72 -3.16 -15.43
CA TRP A 259 -13.52 -3.49 -16.61
C TRP A 259 -14.89 -2.80 -16.59
N LEU A 260 -15.62 -2.90 -15.48
CA LEU A 260 -16.94 -2.28 -15.32
C LEU A 260 -16.84 -0.76 -15.28
N PHE A 261 -15.79 -0.19 -14.70
CA PHE A 261 -15.58 1.25 -14.71
C PHE A 261 -15.42 1.78 -16.15
N GLU A 262 -14.54 1.16 -16.95
CA GLU A 262 -14.34 1.52 -18.36
C GLU A 262 -15.63 1.30 -19.19
N LEU A 263 -16.36 0.21 -18.93
CA LEU A 263 -17.61 -0.11 -19.60
C LEU A 263 -18.71 0.94 -19.31
N CYS A 264 -18.95 1.26 -18.04
CA CYS A 264 -19.97 2.22 -17.64
C CYS A 264 -19.65 3.64 -18.15
N LEU A 265 -18.37 4.03 -18.19
CA LEU A 265 -17.95 5.28 -18.83
C LEU A 265 -18.30 5.31 -20.32
N ASN A 266 -18.02 4.22 -21.04
CA ASN A 266 -18.37 4.12 -22.47
C ASN A 266 -19.88 4.22 -22.70
N TRP A 267 -20.67 3.63 -21.80
CA TRP A 267 -22.14 3.65 -21.81
C TRP A 267 -22.77 4.95 -21.30
N ARG A 268 -21.97 5.97 -20.92
CA ARG A 268 -22.44 7.28 -20.45
C ARG A 268 -23.23 7.23 -19.13
N PHE A 269 -22.88 6.30 -18.25
CA PHE A 269 -23.53 6.27 -16.93
C PHE A 269 -23.05 7.46 -16.08
N PRO A 270 -23.92 8.03 -15.22
CA PRO A 270 -23.51 9.02 -14.23
C PRO A 270 -22.41 8.46 -13.31
N MET A 271 -21.47 9.29 -12.87
CA MET A 271 -20.33 8.80 -12.09
C MET A 271 -20.68 8.13 -10.77
N THR A 272 -21.73 8.58 -10.10
CA THR A 272 -22.23 7.90 -8.90
C THR A 272 -22.62 6.45 -9.25
N THR A 273 -23.31 6.23 -10.37
CA THR A 273 -23.63 4.89 -10.88
C THR A 273 -22.38 4.11 -11.27
N VAL A 274 -21.43 4.74 -11.96
CA VAL A 274 -20.14 4.11 -12.34
C VAL A 274 -19.44 3.58 -11.09
N ASN A 275 -19.37 4.37 -10.01
CA ASN A 275 -18.69 3.95 -8.78
C ASN A 275 -19.47 2.87 -8.00
N ILE A 276 -20.81 2.90 -8.02
CA ILE A 276 -21.64 1.83 -7.43
C ILE A 276 -21.42 0.51 -8.17
N VAL A 277 -21.42 0.53 -9.51
CA VAL A 277 -21.20 -0.66 -10.33
C VAL A 277 -19.76 -1.14 -10.19
N ALA A 278 -18.79 -0.26 -10.39
CA ALA A 278 -17.38 -0.61 -10.33
C ALA A 278 -16.94 -1.03 -8.93
N GLY A 279 -17.45 -0.44 -7.86
CA GLY A 279 -17.11 -0.82 -6.49
C GLY A 279 -17.97 -1.98 -5.99
N GLY A 280 -19.27 -1.74 -5.85
CA GLY A 280 -20.21 -2.69 -5.25
C GLY A 280 -20.43 -3.94 -6.09
N ILE A 281 -20.80 -3.79 -7.36
CA ILE A 281 -21.12 -4.96 -8.22
C ILE A 281 -19.87 -5.77 -8.51
N SER A 282 -18.71 -5.15 -8.75
CA SER A 282 -17.44 -5.88 -8.93
C SER A 282 -17.07 -6.70 -7.70
N GLY A 283 -17.18 -6.11 -6.51
CA GLY A 283 -16.90 -6.82 -5.25
C GLY A 283 -17.86 -7.97 -5.02
N LEU A 284 -19.16 -7.74 -5.26
CA LEU A 284 -20.18 -8.78 -5.14
C LEU A 284 -19.97 -9.91 -6.15
N ALA A 285 -19.70 -9.60 -7.42
CA ALA A 285 -19.46 -10.58 -8.46
C ALA A 285 -18.24 -11.45 -8.13
N ALA A 286 -17.11 -10.82 -7.79
CA ALA A 286 -15.89 -11.54 -7.41
C ALA A 286 -16.10 -12.37 -6.14
N GLY A 287 -16.76 -11.79 -5.13
CA GLY A 287 -17.06 -12.45 -3.87
C GLY A 287 -18.00 -13.65 -4.02
N LEU A 288 -19.06 -13.57 -4.83
CA LEU A 288 -19.97 -14.68 -5.10
C LEU A 288 -19.28 -15.81 -5.88
N ILE A 289 -18.41 -15.47 -6.83
CA ILE A 289 -17.57 -16.46 -7.53
C ILE A 289 -16.64 -17.16 -6.52
N MET A 290 -16.02 -16.40 -5.61
CA MET A 290 -15.23 -17.01 -4.55
C MET A 290 -16.09 -17.92 -3.68
N HIS A 291 -17.14 -17.39 -3.07
CA HIS A 291 -17.97 -18.09 -2.11
C HIS A 291 -18.52 -19.42 -2.65
N TYR A 292 -19.12 -19.41 -3.84
CA TYR A 292 -19.81 -20.60 -4.37
C TYR A 292 -18.93 -21.54 -5.19
N LEU A 293 -17.81 -21.06 -5.76
CA LEU A 293 -17.01 -21.86 -6.71
C LEU A 293 -15.56 -22.07 -6.25
N LEU A 294 -14.87 -21.00 -5.86
CA LEU A 294 -13.41 -21.05 -5.70
C LEU A 294 -12.94 -21.19 -4.25
N SER A 295 -13.75 -20.85 -3.24
CA SER A 295 -13.37 -20.94 -1.82
C SER A 295 -12.96 -22.36 -1.41
N PRO A 296 -13.69 -23.44 -1.78
CA PRO A 296 -13.26 -24.80 -1.47
C PRO A 296 -11.90 -25.15 -2.11
N LEU A 297 -11.67 -24.68 -3.35
CA LEU A 297 -10.41 -24.91 -4.07
C LEU A 297 -9.25 -24.11 -3.46
N ALA A 298 -9.49 -22.85 -3.09
CA ALA A 298 -8.50 -21.98 -2.45
C ALA A 298 -8.10 -22.51 -1.08
N LEU A 299 -9.07 -22.94 -0.28
CA LEU A 299 -8.83 -23.59 1.01
C LEU A 299 -8.06 -24.90 0.84
N SER A 300 -8.42 -25.71 -0.16
CA SER A 300 -7.71 -26.95 -0.49
C SER A 300 -6.27 -26.67 -0.91
N ALA A 301 -6.02 -25.66 -1.74
CA ALA A 301 -4.67 -25.25 -2.14
C ALA A 301 -3.81 -24.85 -0.92
N GLY A 302 -4.36 -24.05 0.00
CA GLY A 302 -3.68 -23.66 1.25
C GLY A 302 -3.36 -24.88 2.11
N ASN A 303 -4.32 -25.81 2.23
CA ASN A 303 -4.11 -27.07 2.95
C ASN A 303 -3.03 -27.95 2.30
N TYR A 304 -2.95 -28.01 0.97
CA TYR A 304 -1.89 -28.77 0.28
C TYR A 304 -0.51 -28.15 0.47
N ILE A 305 -0.39 -26.82 0.45
CA ILE A 305 0.87 -26.13 0.76
C ILE A 305 1.31 -26.48 2.19
N LYS A 306 0.39 -26.40 3.15
CA LYS A 306 0.66 -26.78 4.53
C LYS A 306 1.04 -28.26 4.65
N LEU A 307 0.32 -29.15 3.99
CA LEU A 307 0.63 -30.58 3.99
C LEU A 307 2.00 -30.87 3.39
N ALA A 308 2.41 -30.15 2.34
CA ALA A 308 3.74 -30.27 1.76
C ALA A 308 4.84 -29.84 2.76
N ILE A 309 4.61 -28.74 3.50
CA ILE A 309 5.51 -28.30 4.56
C ILE A 309 5.56 -29.35 5.68
N GLU A 310 4.41 -29.80 6.18
CA GLU A 310 4.31 -30.79 7.25
C GLU A 310 4.94 -32.13 6.84
N SER A 311 4.80 -32.54 5.57
CA SER A 311 5.44 -33.74 5.03
C SER A 311 6.96 -33.59 4.97
N THR A 312 7.45 -32.41 4.59
CA THR A 312 8.89 -32.08 4.61
C THR A 312 9.44 -32.13 6.03
N LEU A 313 8.70 -31.57 7.00
CA LEU A 313 9.06 -31.64 8.41
C LEU A 313 8.99 -33.07 8.93
N ALA A 314 8.00 -33.87 8.56
CA ALA A 314 7.87 -35.26 8.99
C ALA A 314 9.00 -36.15 8.44
N PHE A 315 9.51 -35.86 7.24
CA PHE A 315 10.63 -36.61 6.67
C PHE A 315 11.92 -36.43 7.47
N SER A 316 12.28 -35.18 7.78
CA SER A 316 13.41 -34.89 8.66
C SER A 316 13.33 -33.44 9.17
N PRO A 317 12.82 -33.22 10.39
CA PRO A 317 12.71 -31.88 10.97
C PRO A 317 14.06 -31.16 11.06
N ILE A 318 15.11 -31.92 11.42
CA ILE A 318 16.48 -31.45 11.61
C ILE A 318 17.04 -30.89 10.29
N LEU A 319 16.99 -31.70 9.22
CA LEU A 319 17.44 -31.29 7.89
C LEU A 319 16.61 -30.13 7.33
N ALA A 320 15.28 -30.16 7.50
CA ALA A 320 14.40 -29.09 7.05
C ALA A 320 14.76 -27.76 7.74
N GLY A 321 14.97 -27.79 9.05
CA GLY A 321 15.43 -26.64 9.82
C GLY A 321 16.80 -26.13 9.40
N LEU A 322 17.77 -27.04 9.20
CA LEU A 322 19.11 -26.70 8.73
C LEU A 322 19.07 -25.97 7.38
N LEU A 323 18.36 -26.55 6.40
CA LEU A 323 18.26 -25.97 5.07
C LEU A 323 17.50 -24.65 5.06
N ALA A 324 16.38 -24.57 5.79
CA ALA A 324 15.63 -23.32 5.92
C ALA A 324 16.49 -22.21 6.53
N GLY A 325 17.24 -22.51 7.59
CA GLY A 325 18.15 -21.57 8.23
C GLY A 325 19.32 -21.15 7.34
N LEU A 326 19.92 -22.06 6.57
CA LEU A 326 21.02 -21.73 5.64
C LEU A 326 20.55 -20.83 4.49
N VAL A 327 19.32 -21.04 4.01
CA VAL A 327 18.77 -20.33 2.84
C VAL A 327 18.20 -18.96 3.22
N ILE A 328 17.85 -18.70 4.49
CA ILE A 328 17.09 -17.51 4.88
C ILE A 328 17.81 -16.18 4.57
N TRP A 329 19.13 -16.11 4.79
CA TRP A 329 19.94 -14.92 4.48
C TRP A 329 20.13 -14.71 2.96
N PRO A 330 20.51 -15.73 2.16
CA PRO A 330 20.46 -15.62 0.70
C PRO A 330 19.07 -15.20 0.19
N ALA A 331 18.00 -15.72 0.79
CA ALA A 331 16.64 -15.41 0.38
C ALA A 331 16.23 -13.96 0.67
N ILE A 332 16.62 -13.38 1.81
CA ILE A 332 16.30 -11.98 2.11
C ILE A 332 17.10 -11.01 1.24
N LEU A 333 18.39 -11.27 1.04
CA LEU A 333 19.25 -10.47 0.16
C LEU A 333 18.82 -10.54 -1.31
N GLY A 334 18.36 -11.72 -1.75
CA GLY A 334 17.82 -11.94 -3.10
C GLY A 334 16.36 -11.51 -3.29
N GLY A 335 15.69 -11.00 -2.24
CA GLY A 335 14.29 -10.61 -2.28
C GLY A 335 13.28 -11.76 -2.40
N VAL A 336 13.74 -13.01 -2.36
CA VAL A 336 12.93 -14.24 -2.38
C VAL A 336 12.15 -14.41 -1.09
N TYR A 337 12.71 -13.99 0.04
CA TYR A 337 12.09 -14.11 1.36
C TYR A 337 10.68 -13.49 1.37
N HIS A 338 10.54 -12.23 0.95
CA HIS A 338 9.23 -11.56 0.96
C HIS A 338 8.26 -12.09 -0.11
N ALA A 339 8.78 -12.69 -1.18
CA ALA A 339 7.98 -13.21 -2.28
C ALA A 339 7.47 -14.63 -2.04
N VAL A 340 8.19 -15.43 -1.24
CA VAL A 340 7.94 -16.86 -1.05
C VAL A 340 7.87 -17.24 0.41
N ILE A 341 8.93 -17.00 1.19
CA ILE A 341 9.02 -17.47 2.59
C ILE A 341 7.96 -16.78 3.47
N LEU A 342 7.83 -15.46 3.39
CA LEU A 342 6.85 -14.70 4.17
C LEU A 342 5.41 -15.18 3.92
N PRO A 343 4.92 -15.31 2.67
CA PRO A 343 3.63 -15.93 2.41
C PRO A 343 3.46 -17.31 3.05
N LEU A 344 4.49 -18.17 3.02
CA LEU A 344 4.42 -19.50 3.63
C LEU A 344 4.32 -19.45 5.16
N VAL A 345 5.08 -18.56 5.81
CA VAL A 345 4.98 -18.31 7.26
C VAL A 345 3.54 -17.92 7.64
N LEU A 346 2.95 -17.01 6.87
CA LEU A 346 1.59 -16.53 7.13
C LEU A 346 0.53 -17.60 6.90
N LEU A 347 0.69 -18.44 5.87
CA LEU A 347 -0.19 -19.59 5.62
C LEU A 347 -0.10 -20.65 6.73
N GLU A 348 1.10 -20.91 7.27
CA GLU A 348 1.25 -21.79 8.43
C GLU A 348 0.56 -21.21 9.67
N MET A 349 0.76 -19.91 9.94
CA MET A 349 0.18 -19.21 11.09
C MET A 349 -1.34 -19.12 11.02
N GLU A 350 -1.93 -18.94 9.83
CA GLU A 350 -3.38 -18.82 9.65
C GLU A 350 -4.16 -20.02 10.24
N LYS A 351 -3.60 -21.23 10.18
CA LYS A 351 -4.32 -22.44 10.64
C LYS A 351 -3.93 -22.92 12.04
N SER A 352 -2.71 -22.64 12.49
CA SER A 352 -2.19 -23.14 13.77
C SER A 352 -1.78 -22.08 14.78
N GLY A 353 -1.85 -20.79 14.43
CA GLY A 353 -1.33 -19.68 15.24
C GLY A 353 0.20 -19.61 15.26
N VAL A 354 0.89 -20.74 15.16
CA VAL A 354 2.36 -20.89 15.12
C VAL A 354 2.85 -21.43 13.78
N SER A 355 4.10 -21.12 13.43
CA SER A 355 4.78 -21.56 12.22
C SER A 355 6.21 -22.07 12.51
N PHE A 356 6.60 -23.16 11.85
CA PHE A 356 7.99 -23.63 11.88
C PHE A 356 8.90 -22.65 11.15
N LEU A 357 8.54 -22.25 9.93
CA LEU A 357 9.29 -21.23 9.19
C LEU A 357 9.33 -19.89 9.93
N GLY A 358 8.28 -19.56 10.69
CA GLY A 358 8.25 -18.40 11.58
C GLY A 358 9.22 -18.49 12.76
N ALA A 359 9.43 -19.69 13.32
CA ALA A 359 10.48 -19.89 14.31
C ALA A 359 11.87 -19.75 13.68
N VAL A 360 12.07 -20.31 12.49
CA VAL A 360 13.33 -20.18 11.73
C VAL A 360 13.61 -18.71 11.38
N ASP A 361 12.59 -17.92 11.08
CA ASP A 361 12.71 -16.48 10.90
C ASP A 361 13.25 -15.76 12.15
N MET A 362 12.61 -15.99 13.30
CA MET A 362 13.04 -15.43 14.57
C MET A 362 14.49 -15.82 14.92
N VAL A 363 14.81 -17.10 14.82
CA VAL A 363 16.15 -17.60 15.19
C VAL A 363 17.20 -17.23 14.15
N GLY A 364 16.91 -17.44 12.88
CA GLY A 364 17.85 -17.32 11.77
C GLY A 364 18.11 -15.90 11.30
N LEU A 365 17.14 -15.00 11.43
CA LEU A 365 17.30 -13.59 11.08
C LEU A 365 17.42 -12.72 12.31
N VAL A 366 16.39 -12.70 13.18
CA VAL A 366 16.31 -11.74 14.29
C VAL A 366 17.41 -12.00 15.32
N MET A 367 17.61 -13.25 15.76
CA MET A 367 18.62 -13.58 16.78
C MET A 367 20.05 -13.54 16.23
N VAL A 368 20.26 -13.92 14.97
CA VAL A 368 21.56 -13.73 14.28
C VAL A 368 21.88 -12.25 14.18
N THR A 369 20.94 -11.41 13.75
CA THR A 369 21.11 -9.95 13.69
C THR A 369 21.40 -9.36 15.07
N ALA A 370 20.67 -9.80 16.09
CA ALA A 370 20.91 -9.38 17.47
C ALA A 370 22.33 -9.75 17.91
N GLY A 371 22.81 -10.94 17.58
CA GLY A 371 24.18 -11.36 17.88
C GLY A 371 25.24 -10.48 17.22
N ILE A 372 25.06 -10.18 15.92
CA ILE A 372 25.98 -9.30 15.16
C ILE A 372 25.98 -7.88 15.75
N ASN A 373 24.80 -7.30 15.99
CA ASN A 373 24.71 -5.95 16.53
C ASN A 373 25.28 -5.91 17.96
N LEU A 374 24.96 -6.88 18.82
CA LEU A 374 25.49 -6.96 20.17
C LEU A 374 27.03 -7.04 20.19
N ALA A 375 27.62 -7.83 19.29
CA ALA A 375 29.07 -7.89 19.15
C ALA A 375 29.67 -6.53 18.79
N ASN A 376 29.03 -5.76 17.91
CA ASN A 376 29.47 -4.43 17.52
C ASN A 376 29.12 -3.33 18.54
N VAL A 377 28.24 -3.60 19.51
CA VAL A 377 28.04 -2.75 20.69
C VAL A 377 29.14 -2.98 21.72
N ILE A 378 29.48 -4.25 21.99
CA ILE A 378 30.43 -4.63 23.06
C ILE A 378 31.89 -4.50 22.61
N ALA A 379 32.21 -4.99 21.41
CA ALA A 379 33.55 -5.03 20.85
C ALA A 379 33.52 -4.65 19.35
N PRO A 380 33.17 -3.39 19.03
CA PRO A 380 33.21 -2.90 17.66
C PRO A 380 34.63 -2.92 17.08
N ARG A 381 34.73 -2.92 15.75
CA ARG A 381 36.01 -2.71 15.06
C ARG A 381 36.41 -1.25 15.13
N GLU A 382 35.44 -0.36 14.96
CA GLU A 382 35.60 1.09 15.08
C GLU A 382 34.59 1.66 16.08
N LYS A 383 35.01 2.63 16.90
CA LYS A 383 34.13 3.21 17.94
C LYS A 383 32.81 3.78 17.38
N SER A 384 32.80 4.22 16.12
CA SER A 384 31.62 4.69 15.38
C SER A 384 30.58 3.59 15.10
N GLU A 385 30.99 2.33 14.96
CA GLU A 385 30.10 1.21 14.66
C GLU A 385 29.10 0.94 15.79
N ALA A 386 29.52 1.14 17.06
CA ALA A 386 28.64 0.96 18.22
C ALA A 386 27.44 1.93 18.20
N ALA A 387 27.63 3.14 17.65
CA ALA A 387 26.57 4.13 17.52
C ALA A 387 25.49 3.71 16.51
N VAL A 388 25.84 2.90 15.51
CA VAL A 388 24.92 2.35 14.51
C VAL A 388 24.32 1.02 14.99
N ALA A 389 25.11 0.18 15.67
CA ALA A 389 24.69 -1.13 16.16
C ALA A 389 23.69 -1.05 17.32
N THR A 390 23.79 -0.04 18.20
CA THR A 390 22.94 0.06 19.40
C THR A 390 21.46 0.27 19.05
N PRO A 391 21.08 1.25 18.21
CA PRO A 391 19.68 1.39 17.79
C PRO A 391 19.20 0.17 16.98
N GLY A 392 20.08 -0.40 16.15
CA GLY A 392 19.80 -1.62 15.38
C GLY A 392 19.42 -2.80 16.27
N LEU A 393 20.19 -3.06 17.33
CA LEU A 393 19.92 -4.11 18.31
C LEU A 393 18.56 -3.90 19.00
N LEU A 394 18.31 -2.68 19.49
CA LEU A 394 17.09 -2.36 20.24
C LEU A 394 15.82 -2.50 19.39
N ILE A 395 15.83 -1.93 18.18
CA ILE A 395 14.69 -2.02 17.26
C ILE A 395 14.48 -3.49 16.85
N ASN A 396 15.57 -4.22 16.58
CA ASN A 396 15.46 -5.61 16.15
C ASN A 396 14.88 -6.54 17.21
N LEU A 397 15.36 -6.43 18.46
CA LEU A 397 14.79 -7.19 19.57
C LEU A 397 13.39 -6.71 19.95
N GLY A 398 13.13 -5.40 19.88
CA GLY A 398 11.89 -4.78 20.29
C GLY A 398 10.70 -5.11 19.38
N PHE A 399 10.94 -5.26 18.07
CA PHE A 399 9.88 -5.52 17.09
C PHE A 399 10.00 -6.86 16.36
N GLY A 400 11.09 -7.60 16.56
CA GLY A 400 11.33 -8.86 15.85
C GLY A 400 11.51 -8.67 14.34
N THR A 401 12.17 -7.59 13.92
CA THR A 401 12.37 -7.18 12.52
C THR A 401 13.61 -6.29 12.40
N PHE A 402 13.85 -5.56 11.31
CA PHE A 402 15.01 -4.68 11.12
C PHE A 402 16.37 -5.39 11.06
N VAL A 403 16.35 -6.52 10.35
CA VAL A 403 17.50 -7.40 10.13
C VAL A 403 18.56 -6.75 9.22
N GLU A 404 18.16 -5.73 8.46
CA GLU A 404 19.02 -4.88 7.65
C GLU A 404 20.10 -4.15 8.48
N SER A 405 19.89 -3.99 9.78
CA SER A 405 20.89 -3.43 10.69
C SER A 405 22.19 -4.26 10.74
N ALA A 406 22.14 -5.55 10.41
CA ALA A 406 23.33 -6.40 10.32
C ALA A 406 24.12 -6.22 9.01
N TYR A 407 23.51 -5.69 7.94
CA TYR A 407 24.10 -5.65 6.59
C TYR A 407 25.45 -4.94 6.54
N PRO A 408 25.66 -3.76 7.17
CA PRO A 408 26.95 -3.08 7.13
C PRO A 408 28.09 -3.99 7.64
N PHE A 409 27.85 -4.71 8.74
CA PHE A 409 28.83 -5.59 9.35
C PHE A 409 29.07 -6.88 8.55
N MET A 410 28.00 -7.45 8.01
CA MET A 410 28.07 -8.63 7.16
C MET A 410 28.84 -8.34 5.87
N PHE A 411 28.56 -7.24 5.17
CA PHE A 411 29.26 -6.89 3.94
C PHE A 411 30.70 -6.42 4.18
N ALA A 412 30.98 -5.84 5.35
CA ALA A 412 32.34 -5.43 5.73
C ALA A 412 33.26 -6.60 6.14
N ASN A 413 32.72 -7.79 6.41
CA ASN A 413 33.52 -8.95 6.83
C ASN A 413 32.92 -10.29 6.40
N LYS A 414 33.62 -11.00 5.51
CA LYS A 414 33.20 -12.33 5.01
C LYS A 414 33.03 -13.38 6.10
N ILE A 415 33.79 -13.29 7.19
CA ILE A 415 33.66 -14.20 8.34
C ILE A 415 32.34 -13.93 9.05
N VAL A 416 31.98 -12.66 9.27
CA VAL A 416 30.68 -12.28 9.87
C VAL A 416 29.55 -12.75 8.96
N PHE A 417 29.66 -12.52 7.65
CA PHE A 417 28.67 -12.98 6.67
C PHE A 417 28.48 -14.50 6.69
N GLY A 418 29.58 -15.26 6.61
CA GLY A 418 29.54 -16.71 6.65
C GLY A 418 29.02 -17.24 8.00
N SER A 419 29.38 -16.59 9.10
CA SER A 419 28.90 -16.96 10.43
C SER A 419 27.40 -16.73 10.58
N ALA A 420 26.85 -15.66 9.97
CA ALA A 420 25.43 -15.38 9.99
C ALA A 420 24.63 -16.51 9.33
N ILE A 421 25.07 -16.94 8.14
CA ILE A 421 24.46 -18.06 7.41
C ILE A 421 24.59 -19.35 8.21
N PHE A 422 25.80 -19.64 8.70
CA PHE A 422 26.06 -20.87 9.42
C PHE A 422 25.22 -20.99 10.69
N TRP A 423 25.19 -19.95 11.54
CA TRP A 423 24.42 -19.97 12.77
C TRP A 423 22.91 -19.89 12.54
N ALA A 424 22.45 -19.26 11.45
CA ALA A 424 21.05 -19.38 11.03
C ALA A 424 20.70 -20.83 10.70
N GLY A 425 21.56 -21.54 9.96
CA GLY A 425 21.43 -22.97 9.69
C GLY A 425 21.41 -23.83 10.94
N MET A 426 22.39 -23.64 11.84
CA MET A 426 22.48 -24.41 13.10
C MET A 426 21.30 -24.12 14.03
N GLY A 427 20.85 -22.87 14.13
CA GLY A 427 19.67 -22.49 14.88
C GLY A 427 18.40 -23.13 14.32
N GLY A 428 18.22 -23.10 13.00
CA GLY A 428 17.13 -23.81 12.31
C GLY A 428 17.19 -25.32 12.56
N MET A 429 18.36 -25.93 12.51
CA MET A 429 18.58 -27.35 12.82
C MET A 429 18.14 -27.68 14.25
N MET A 430 18.49 -26.83 15.23
CA MET A 430 18.07 -26.99 16.63
C MET A 430 16.55 -26.86 16.79
N LEU A 431 15.90 -25.92 16.09
CA LEU A 431 14.43 -25.85 16.06
C LEU A 431 13.80 -27.12 15.49
N GLY A 432 14.40 -27.68 14.44
CA GLY A 432 14.01 -28.98 13.88
C GLY A 432 14.15 -30.11 14.88
N PHE A 433 15.30 -30.19 15.57
CA PHE A 433 15.57 -31.20 16.59
C PHE A 433 14.55 -31.16 17.74
N PHE A 434 14.23 -29.97 18.23
CA PHE A 434 13.22 -29.81 19.29
C PHE A 434 11.77 -29.77 18.77
N ASN A 435 11.58 -29.76 17.45
CA ASN A 435 10.30 -29.59 16.77
C ASN A 435 9.50 -28.36 17.29
N VAL A 436 10.20 -27.23 17.42
CA VAL A 436 9.63 -25.98 17.93
C VAL A 436 9.03 -25.17 16.78
N LYS A 437 7.80 -24.68 16.98
CA LYS A 437 7.11 -23.74 16.09
C LYS A 437 6.87 -22.44 16.87
N GLY A 438 6.84 -21.30 16.18
CA GLY A 438 6.72 -19.99 16.81
C GLY A 438 5.98 -18.98 15.95
N VAL A 439 5.62 -17.86 16.55
CA VAL A 439 5.04 -16.71 15.85
C VAL A 439 6.17 -15.83 15.29
N ALA A 440 6.09 -15.47 14.01
CA ALA A 440 7.01 -14.51 13.38
C ALA A 440 6.56 -13.06 13.64
N TYR A 441 7.47 -12.09 13.45
CA TYR A 441 7.18 -10.65 13.58
C TYR A 441 6.61 -10.20 14.94
N VAL A 442 7.05 -10.86 16.00
CA VAL A 442 6.75 -10.47 17.39
C VAL A 442 8.02 -10.02 18.08
N PRO A 443 7.93 -9.17 19.11
CA PRO A 443 9.09 -8.84 19.92
C PRO A 443 9.83 -10.09 20.39
N ALA A 444 11.17 -10.07 20.33
CA ALA A 444 11.99 -11.25 20.63
C ALA A 444 11.76 -11.79 22.05
N PHE A 445 11.47 -10.92 23.01
CA PHE A 445 11.16 -11.30 24.38
C PHE A 445 9.79 -11.99 24.53
N ALA A 446 8.85 -11.72 23.62
CA ALA A 446 7.53 -12.36 23.60
C ALA A 446 7.58 -13.70 22.86
N SER A 447 8.48 -13.85 21.88
CA SER A 447 8.55 -15.01 20.98
C SER A 447 8.57 -16.38 21.70
N PRO A 448 9.32 -16.61 22.79
CA PRO A 448 9.27 -17.86 23.53
C PRO A 448 7.85 -18.21 24.01
N PHE A 449 7.11 -17.25 24.55
CA PHE A 449 5.75 -17.48 25.06
C PHE A 449 4.73 -17.72 23.93
N LEU A 450 5.09 -17.42 22.69
CA LEU A 450 4.28 -17.59 21.48
C LEU A 450 4.83 -18.71 20.61
N SER A 451 5.37 -19.72 21.25
CA SER A 451 5.91 -20.91 20.61
C SER A 451 5.24 -22.15 21.18
N SER A 452 5.37 -23.27 20.45
CA SER A 452 4.90 -24.57 20.92
C SER A 452 5.62 -25.04 22.19
N ASN A 453 6.83 -24.51 22.46
CA ASN A 453 7.58 -24.79 23.68
C ASN A 453 8.50 -23.62 24.04
N ALA A 454 8.09 -22.84 25.05
CA ALA A 454 8.78 -21.62 25.44
C ALA A 454 10.23 -21.83 25.88
N LEU A 455 10.49 -22.89 26.65
CA LEU A 455 11.84 -23.17 27.14
C LEU A 455 12.78 -23.53 25.99
N GLN A 456 12.35 -24.42 25.10
CA GLN A 456 13.15 -24.84 23.96
C GLN A 456 13.38 -23.68 22.99
N MET A 457 12.34 -22.90 22.68
CA MET A 457 12.49 -21.70 21.85
C MET A 457 13.51 -20.72 22.44
N ALA A 458 13.41 -20.41 23.74
CA ALA A 458 14.35 -19.52 24.40
C ALA A 458 15.80 -20.04 24.35
N ILE A 459 16.00 -21.35 24.58
CA ILE A 459 17.33 -21.97 24.48
C ILE A 459 17.91 -21.79 23.08
N VAL A 460 17.15 -22.08 22.02
CA VAL A 460 17.65 -21.95 20.65
C VAL A 460 17.94 -20.49 20.30
N MET A 461 17.06 -19.56 20.70
CA MET A 461 17.25 -18.12 20.47
C MET A 461 18.53 -17.61 21.12
N ILE A 462 18.73 -17.91 22.41
CA ILE A 462 19.90 -17.48 23.19
C ILE A 462 21.17 -18.12 22.61
N ALA A 463 21.16 -19.43 22.34
CA ALA A 463 22.31 -20.12 21.78
C ALA A 463 22.72 -19.51 20.43
N THR A 464 21.78 -19.29 19.53
CA THR A 464 22.05 -18.73 18.20
C THR A 464 22.59 -17.31 18.29
N MET A 465 21.98 -16.46 19.12
CA MET A 465 22.45 -15.09 19.35
C MET A 465 23.85 -15.07 19.96
N ALA A 466 24.09 -15.86 21.00
CA ALA A 466 25.37 -15.92 21.71
C ALA A 466 26.50 -16.41 20.81
N MET A 467 26.26 -17.48 20.03
CA MET A 467 27.26 -18.02 19.13
C MET A 467 27.58 -17.07 17.98
N THR A 468 26.56 -16.42 17.41
CA THR A 468 26.76 -15.39 16.37
C THR A 468 27.52 -14.18 16.93
N CYS A 469 27.20 -13.75 18.15
CA CYS A 469 27.89 -12.68 18.85
C CYS A 469 29.37 -13.03 19.05
N LEU A 470 29.66 -14.23 19.57
CA LEU A 470 31.01 -14.70 19.81
C LEU A 470 31.84 -14.75 18.52
N THR A 471 31.30 -15.31 17.44
CA THR A 471 32.02 -15.36 16.15
C THR A 471 32.23 -13.97 15.56
N THR A 472 31.29 -13.04 15.76
CA THR A 472 31.43 -11.65 15.32
C THR A 472 32.48 -10.90 16.12
N ILE A 473 32.53 -11.07 17.45
CA ILE A 473 33.59 -10.50 18.31
C ILE A 473 34.97 -11.00 17.86
N ILE A 474 35.08 -12.30 17.58
CA ILE A 474 36.33 -12.90 17.07
C ILE A 474 36.67 -12.29 15.71
N ALA A 475 35.70 -12.22 14.78
CA ALA A 475 35.91 -11.65 13.45
C ALA A 475 36.31 -10.17 13.49
N ASN A 476 35.79 -9.40 14.45
CA ASN A 476 36.13 -7.99 14.65
C ASN A 476 37.58 -7.77 15.09
N ARG A 477 38.25 -8.79 15.65
CA ARG A 477 39.68 -8.72 16.01
C ARG A 477 40.62 -8.89 14.82
N PHE A 478 40.12 -9.32 13.66
CA PHE A 478 40.93 -9.48 12.45
C PHE A 478 40.81 -8.24 11.53
N LYS A 479 41.95 -7.80 10.96
CA LYS A 479 42.02 -6.62 10.08
C LYS A 479 41.27 -6.86 8.74
N PRO A 480 40.69 -5.81 8.13
CA PRO A 480 39.95 -5.92 6.87
C PRO A 480 40.79 -6.46 5.71
N VAL A 481 40.11 -7.10 4.76
CA VAL A 481 40.59 -7.13 3.37
C VAL A 481 40.45 -5.70 2.86
N VAL A 482 41.57 -5.02 2.66
CA VAL A 482 41.61 -3.70 2.02
C VAL A 482 40.98 -3.84 0.62
N GLN A 483 39.86 -3.18 0.36
CA GLN A 483 39.53 -2.84 -1.03
C GLN A 483 40.56 -1.81 -1.45
N SER A 484 41.43 -2.18 -2.40
CA SER A 484 42.32 -1.23 -3.04
C SER A 484 41.46 -0.17 -3.70
N GLU A 485 41.47 1.05 -3.16
CA GLU A 485 41.07 2.22 -3.92
C GLU A 485 41.95 2.26 -5.18
N SER A 486 41.30 2.16 -6.34
CA SER A 486 41.93 2.49 -7.62
C SER A 486 42.21 4.00 -7.60
N THR A 487 43.37 4.39 -7.08
CA THR A 487 43.92 5.73 -7.24
C THR A 487 44.22 5.92 -8.72
N THR A 488 43.23 6.39 -9.48
CA THR A 488 43.49 6.95 -10.81
C THR A 488 43.94 8.38 -10.58
N THR A 489 45.24 8.55 -10.38
CA THR A 489 45.93 9.82 -10.53
C THR A 489 45.77 10.28 -11.98
N ALA A 490 44.85 11.21 -12.22
CA ALA A 490 44.87 12.01 -13.43
C ALA A 490 46.02 13.01 -13.31
N VAL A 491 47.11 12.71 -14.00
CA VAL A 491 48.16 13.68 -14.35
C VAL A 491 47.92 14.06 -15.81
N ASN A 492 47.79 15.37 -16.03
CA ASN A 492 47.63 16.12 -17.29
C ASN A 492 46.25 16.14 -17.94
#